data_AF-A0A017TAB0-F1
#
_entry.id   AF-A0A017TAB0-F1
#
_cell.length_a   1.000
_cell.length_b   1.000
_cell.length_c   1.000
_cell.angle_alpha   90.00
_cell.angle_beta   90.00
_cell.angle_gamma   90.00
#
_symmetry.space_group_name_H-M   'P 1'
#
loop_
_entity.id
_entity.type
_entity.pdbx_description
1 polymer ?
#
loop_
_entity_poly.entity_id
_entity_poly.type
_entity_poly.pdbx_seq_one_letter_code
_entity_poly.pdbx_strand_id
1 'polypeptide(L)'
;MTHTVTRGLKAGAAMTAACGATMMVSSAIQRGTPWAGLNAMATAVGVRRRRFGKHFDADVSVPGLAVLTGGLLAWGIFYEGAVRPVARNRVAAGVLSGLGGYALDRWVLPDWVLPNFRKAMGSRGTVAKYVALGVASALATEGRGGVLAGKRIAVLAADGFEQVELTLPVKALRAKGATVEIVSLRRGRIVGMHLNVPGSRTKVDRTVEKVNAARYDGLFVPGGFIGPDLVRQSEEARDLVRAFDAAGKPIAVICHGPWVLASAEILKGRQLTSWPGIRDDLVHAGAVWRNEAVVVDGNLVSSRGPQDLPAFTRAMVDLFAGRAPAAALQTRVESSSPPRLSPPALALHGVATLPKVARALRTVGLVAVTALVARRAGVLAAAAALT
;
A
#
# COMPACT_ATOMS: atom_id res chain seq x y z
N MET A 1 -2.79 -27.21 -5.34
CA MET A 1 -4.11 -26.80 -5.89
C MET A 1 -4.82 -25.75 -5.03
N THR A 2 -4.94 -25.92 -3.72
CA THR A 2 -5.69 -25.03 -2.81
C THR A 2 -5.29 -23.55 -2.92
N HIS A 3 -3.99 -23.27 -2.97
CA HIS A 3 -3.48 -21.89 -3.03
C HIS A 3 -3.77 -21.17 -4.36
N THR A 4 -3.71 -21.89 -5.50
CA THR A 4 -4.10 -21.37 -6.82
C THR A 4 -5.58 -21.04 -6.85
N VAL A 5 -6.42 -21.91 -6.28
CA VAL A 5 -7.87 -21.68 -6.18
C VAL A 5 -8.17 -20.45 -5.31
N THR A 6 -7.57 -20.33 -4.12
CA THR A 6 -7.81 -19.18 -3.23
C THR A 6 -7.37 -17.85 -3.86
N ARG A 7 -6.21 -17.81 -4.52
CA ARG A 7 -5.77 -16.61 -5.25
C ARG A 7 -6.65 -16.34 -6.46
N GLY A 8 -7.06 -17.38 -7.17
CA GLY A 8 -7.92 -17.30 -8.33
C GLY A 8 -9.28 -16.71 -7.99
N LEU A 9 -9.88 -17.11 -6.88
CA LEU A 9 -11.14 -16.55 -6.39
C LEU A 9 -11.01 -15.07 -6.02
N LYS A 10 -9.91 -14.65 -5.36
CA LYS A 10 -9.65 -13.23 -5.07
C LYS A 10 -9.48 -12.41 -6.34
N ALA A 11 -8.71 -12.92 -7.29
CA ALA A 11 -8.50 -12.27 -8.58
C ALA A 11 -9.82 -12.15 -9.35
N GLY A 12 -10.61 -13.22 -9.39
CA GLY A 12 -11.92 -13.24 -10.03
C GLY A 12 -12.93 -12.28 -9.40
N ALA A 13 -12.90 -12.11 -8.06
CA ALA A 13 -13.74 -11.12 -7.38
C ALA A 13 -13.37 -9.68 -7.79
N ALA A 14 -12.07 -9.37 -7.88
CA ALA A 14 -11.60 -8.06 -8.35
C ALA A 14 -11.97 -7.81 -9.82
N MET A 15 -11.82 -8.82 -10.68
CA MET A 15 -12.25 -8.76 -12.08
C MET A 15 -13.77 -8.57 -12.20
N THR A 16 -14.56 -9.21 -11.34
CA THR A 16 -16.03 -9.07 -11.28
C THR A 16 -16.44 -7.63 -11.02
N ALA A 17 -15.86 -7.01 -10.00
CA ALA A 17 -16.14 -5.61 -9.68
C ALA A 17 -15.77 -4.68 -10.84
N ALA A 18 -14.58 -4.84 -11.41
CA ALA A 18 -14.10 -3.99 -12.51
C ALA A 18 -14.94 -4.15 -13.79
N CYS A 19 -15.15 -5.39 -14.25
CA CYS A 19 -15.92 -5.66 -15.46
C CYS A 19 -17.39 -5.26 -15.28
N GLY A 20 -17.98 -5.54 -14.11
CA GLY A 20 -19.35 -5.13 -13.78
C GLY A 20 -19.54 -3.62 -13.83
N ALA A 21 -18.64 -2.86 -13.20
CA ALA A 21 -18.68 -1.39 -13.25
C ALA A 21 -18.54 -0.85 -14.68
N THR A 22 -17.59 -1.38 -15.45
CA THR A 22 -17.40 -0.99 -16.86
C THR A 22 -18.61 -1.32 -17.72
N MET A 23 -19.25 -2.47 -17.50
CA MET A 23 -20.48 -2.85 -18.17
C MET A 23 -21.62 -1.89 -17.85
N MET A 24 -21.79 -1.53 -16.59
CA MET A 24 -22.81 -0.57 -16.17
C MET A 24 -22.59 0.81 -16.80
N VAL A 25 -21.36 1.32 -16.79
CA VAL A 25 -21.03 2.61 -17.41
C VAL A 25 -21.26 2.56 -18.92
N SER A 26 -20.79 1.51 -19.60
CA SER A 26 -20.94 1.35 -21.06
C SER A 26 -22.42 1.27 -21.46
N SER A 27 -23.21 0.51 -20.69
CA SER A 27 -24.65 0.40 -20.88
C SER A 27 -25.36 1.73 -20.65
N ALA A 28 -24.95 2.50 -19.64
CA ALA A 28 -25.53 3.80 -19.35
C ALA A 28 -25.33 4.77 -20.53
N ILE A 29 -24.12 4.80 -21.11
CA ILE A 29 -23.78 5.64 -22.27
C ILE A 29 -24.58 5.22 -23.52
N GLN A 30 -24.73 3.92 -23.78
CA GLN A 30 -25.34 3.44 -25.03
C GLN A 30 -26.86 3.31 -24.99
N ARG A 31 -27.43 3.05 -23.82
CA ARG A 31 -28.85 2.69 -23.65
C ARG A 31 -29.60 3.61 -22.69
N GLY A 32 -28.91 4.55 -22.06
CA GLY A 32 -29.47 5.43 -21.03
C GLY A 32 -29.77 4.70 -19.72
N THR A 33 -29.17 3.53 -19.48
CA THR A 33 -29.37 2.73 -18.26
C THR A 33 -28.14 1.89 -17.91
N PRO A 34 -27.74 1.78 -16.63
CA PRO A 34 -26.63 0.92 -16.23
C PRO A 34 -26.96 -0.57 -16.26
N TRP A 35 -28.23 -0.95 -16.33
CA TRP A 35 -28.66 -2.33 -16.12
C TRP A 35 -28.73 -3.17 -17.40
N ALA A 36 -28.83 -2.55 -18.58
CA ALA A 36 -29.08 -3.30 -19.81
C ALA A 36 -27.97 -4.31 -20.15
N GLY A 37 -26.70 -3.96 -19.91
CA GLY A 37 -25.56 -4.86 -20.09
C GLY A 37 -25.59 -6.07 -19.14
N LEU A 38 -25.90 -5.85 -17.85
CA LEU A 38 -26.02 -6.92 -16.84
C LEU A 38 -27.25 -7.80 -17.10
N ASN A 39 -28.39 -7.19 -17.37
CA ASN A 39 -29.64 -7.91 -17.66
C ASN A 39 -29.48 -8.78 -18.92
N ALA A 40 -28.74 -8.31 -19.93
CA ALA A 40 -28.46 -9.11 -21.12
C ALA A 40 -27.62 -10.37 -20.82
N MET A 41 -26.83 -10.41 -19.75
CA MET A 41 -26.08 -11.62 -19.34
C MET A 41 -27.01 -12.75 -18.90
N ALA A 42 -28.21 -12.43 -18.42
CA ALA A 42 -29.19 -13.44 -18.00
C ALA A 42 -29.65 -14.35 -19.16
N THR A 43 -29.44 -13.92 -20.42
CA THR A 43 -29.72 -14.77 -21.60
C THR A 43 -28.91 -16.06 -21.62
N ALA A 44 -27.70 -16.06 -21.04
CA ALA A 44 -26.83 -17.23 -20.99
C ALA A 44 -27.43 -18.38 -20.16
N VAL A 45 -28.36 -18.08 -19.26
CA VAL A 45 -29.08 -19.07 -18.42
C VAL A 45 -30.53 -19.23 -18.82
N GLY A 46 -30.88 -18.88 -20.07
CA GLY A 46 -32.20 -19.15 -20.65
C GLY A 46 -33.30 -18.16 -20.25
N VAL A 47 -32.98 -17.09 -19.51
CA VAL A 47 -33.96 -16.04 -19.17
C VAL A 47 -34.34 -15.25 -20.42
N ARG A 48 -35.52 -15.56 -21.00
CA ARG A 48 -36.03 -14.92 -22.22
C ARG A 48 -37.01 -13.79 -21.88
N ARG A 49 -36.65 -12.54 -22.17
CA ARG A 49 -37.59 -11.40 -22.31
C ARG A 49 -37.31 -10.64 -23.61
N ARG A 50 -38.37 -10.19 -24.30
CA ARG A 50 -38.28 -9.48 -25.61
C ARG A 50 -37.51 -8.15 -25.54
N ARG A 51 -37.41 -7.52 -24.37
CA ARG A 51 -36.58 -6.33 -24.09
C ARG A 51 -36.05 -6.42 -22.65
N PHE A 52 -34.72 -6.42 -22.48
CA PHE A 52 -34.11 -6.26 -21.16
C PHE A 52 -34.40 -4.84 -20.67
N GLY A 53 -35.11 -4.72 -19.55
CA GLY A 53 -35.66 -3.46 -19.04
C GLY A 53 -34.59 -2.43 -18.69
N LYS A 54 -35.00 -1.15 -18.61
CA LYS A 54 -34.14 -0.02 -18.22
C LYS A 54 -33.85 0.05 -16.71
N HIS A 55 -34.50 -0.79 -15.91
CA HIS A 55 -34.43 -0.78 -14.46
C HIS A 55 -33.90 -2.12 -13.93
N PHE A 56 -33.50 -2.12 -12.66
CA PHE A 56 -33.22 -3.35 -11.94
C PHE A 56 -34.48 -4.22 -11.88
N ASP A 57 -34.33 -5.51 -12.18
CA ASP A 57 -35.39 -6.51 -12.14
C ASP A 57 -34.80 -7.77 -11.52
N ALA A 58 -35.26 -8.18 -10.34
CA ALA A 58 -34.65 -9.28 -9.60
C ALA A 58 -34.62 -10.59 -10.42
N ASP A 59 -35.63 -10.84 -11.25
CA ASP A 59 -35.75 -12.06 -12.08
C ASP A 59 -34.73 -12.11 -13.23
N VAL A 60 -34.05 -11.00 -13.51
CA VAL A 60 -33.16 -10.84 -14.67
C VAL A 60 -31.78 -10.35 -14.25
N SER A 61 -31.73 -9.30 -13.42
CA SER A 61 -30.50 -8.71 -12.92
C SER A 61 -29.72 -9.67 -12.02
N VAL A 62 -30.38 -10.46 -11.16
CA VAL A 62 -29.69 -11.42 -10.28
C VAL A 62 -29.07 -12.58 -11.07
N PRO A 63 -29.80 -13.27 -11.98
CA PRO A 63 -29.19 -14.26 -12.87
C PRO A 63 -28.04 -13.69 -13.72
N GLY A 64 -28.20 -12.46 -14.26
CA GLY A 64 -27.15 -11.82 -15.03
C GLY A 64 -25.88 -11.53 -14.22
N LEU A 65 -26.03 -11.10 -12.96
CA LEU A 65 -24.92 -10.88 -12.05
C LEU A 65 -24.24 -12.20 -11.65
N ALA A 66 -25.02 -13.26 -11.44
CA ALA A 66 -24.51 -14.59 -11.14
C ALA A 66 -23.66 -15.15 -12.29
N VAL A 67 -24.12 -15.00 -13.54
CA VAL A 67 -23.36 -15.39 -14.74
C VAL A 67 -22.04 -14.63 -14.84
N LEU A 68 -22.08 -13.30 -14.67
CA LEU A 68 -20.87 -12.47 -14.70
C LEU A 68 -19.87 -12.88 -13.61
N THR A 69 -20.36 -13.03 -12.38
CA THR A 69 -19.52 -13.36 -11.21
C THR A 69 -18.93 -14.75 -11.34
N GLY A 70 -19.75 -15.76 -11.65
CA GLY A 70 -19.29 -17.15 -11.84
C GLY A 70 -18.25 -17.26 -12.95
N GLY A 71 -18.49 -16.62 -14.09
CA GLY A 71 -17.55 -16.59 -15.21
C GLY A 71 -16.20 -15.96 -14.84
N LEU A 72 -16.22 -14.84 -14.10
CA LEU A 72 -14.99 -14.14 -13.71
C LEU A 72 -14.26 -14.81 -12.55
N LEU A 73 -14.95 -15.53 -11.66
CA LEU A 73 -14.32 -16.41 -10.67
C LEU A 73 -13.59 -17.58 -11.35
N ALA A 74 -14.23 -18.24 -12.31
CA ALA A 74 -13.61 -19.28 -13.12
C ALA A 74 -12.41 -18.72 -13.92
N TRP A 75 -12.58 -17.55 -14.52
CA TRP A 75 -11.49 -16.84 -15.22
C TRP A 75 -10.34 -16.49 -14.27
N GLY A 76 -10.62 -16.07 -13.04
CA GLY A 76 -9.59 -15.79 -12.04
C GLY A 76 -8.74 -17.03 -11.69
N ILE A 77 -9.36 -18.21 -11.60
CA ILE A 77 -8.66 -19.48 -11.39
C ILE A 77 -7.82 -19.85 -12.61
N PHE A 78 -8.37 -19.73 -13.83
CA PHE A 78 -7.63 -19.94 -15.07
C PHE A 78 -6.46 -18.95 -15.21
N TYR A 79 -6.68 -17.69 -14.88
CA TYR A 79 -5.67 -16.63 -14.89
C TYR A 79 -4.49 -17.01 -13.99
N GLU A 80 -4.75 -17.41 -12.75
CA GLU A 80 -3.69 -17.84 -11.81
C GLU A 80 -2.99 -19.14 -12.25
N GLY A 81 -3.72 -20.07 -12.87
CA GLY A 81 -3.20 -21.38 -13.27
C GLY A 81 -2.45 -21.40 -14.60
N ALA A 82 -2.81 -20.55 -15.56
CA ALA A 82 -2.35 -20.65 -16.95
C ALA A 82 -1.76 -19.35 -17.50
N VAL A 83 -2.38 -18.19 -17.24
CA VAL A 83 -1.93 -16.91 -17.79
C VAL A 83 -0.74 -16.35 -17.00
N ARG A 84 -0.90 -16.30 -15.68
CA ARG A 84 0.07 -15.72 -14.76
C ARG A 84 1.43 -16.44 -14.76
N PRO A 85 1.53 -17.78 -14.83
CA PRO A 85 2.83 -18.46 -14.83
C PRO A 85 3.70 -18.16 -16.05
N VAL A 86 3.07 -17.88 -17.20
CA VAL A 86 3.75 -17.66 -18.49
C VAL A 86 4.08 -16.17 -18.73
N ALA A 87 3.43 -15.27 -17.99
CA ALA A 87 3.65 -13.83 -18.12
C ALA A 87 4.98 -13.35 -17.49
N ARG A 88 5.74 -12.52 -18.23
CA ARG A 88 7.03 -11.97 -17.77
C ARG A 88 6.90 -10.95 -16.64
N ASN A 89 5.82 -10.18 -16.60
CA ASN A 89 5.54 -9.20 -15.56
C ASN A 89 4.01 -8.96 -15.44
N ARG A 90 3.59 -8.17 -14.45
CA ARG A 90 2.16 -7.88 -14.19
C ARG A 90 1.44 -7.20 -15.36
N VAL A 91 2.15 -6.38 -16.15
CA VAL A 91 1.57 -5.69 -17.31
C VAL A 91 1.34 -6.71 -18.42
N ALA A 92 2.32 -7.56 -18.70
CA ALA A 92 2.19 -8.66 -19.65
C ALA A 92 1.07 -9.63 -19.23
N ALA A 93 0.94 -9.94 -17.94
CA ALA A 93 -0.14 -10.79 -17.42
C ALA A 93 -1.52 -10.15 -17.66
N GLY A 94 -1.65 -8.85 -17.42
CA GLY A 94 -2.87 -8.10 -17.71
C GLY A 94 -3.22 -8.07 -19.19
N VAL A 95 -2.23 -7.82 -20.06
CA VAL A 95 -2.42 -7.81 -21.52
C VAL A 95 -2.86 -9.19 -22.01
N LEU A 96 -2.19 -10.26 -21.58
CA LEU A 96 -2.55 -11.63 -21.93
C LEU A 96 -3.96 -12.00 -21.42
N SER A 97 -4.32 -11.57 -20.21
CA SER A 97 -5.66 -11.81 -19.66
C SER A 97 -6.75 -11.06 -20.44
N GLY A 98 -6.51 -9.79 -20.77
CA GLY A 98 -7.46 -8.98 -21.56
C GLY A 98 -7.66 -9.54 -22.98
N LEU A 99 -6.57 -9.85 -23.68
CA LEU A 99 -6.62 -10.44 -25.03
C LEU A 99 -7.22 -11.86 -25.01
N GLY A 100 -6.86 -12.68 -24.03
CA GLY A 100 -7.42 -14.01 -23.85
C GLY A 100 -8.93 -13.97 -23.59
N GLY A 101 -9.38 -13.06 -22.73
CA GLY A 101 -10.81 -12.87 -22.48
C GLY A 101 -11.56 -12.40 -23.72
N TYR A 102 -10.96 -11.49 -24.49
CA TYR A 102 -11.53 -11.01 -25.76
C TYR A 102 -11.61 -12.13 -26.81
N ALA A 103 -10.55 -12.92 -26.96
CA ALA A 103 -10.50 -14.05 -27.89
C ALA A 103 -11.51 -15.14 -27.52
N LEU A 104 -11.64 -15.47 -26.23
CA LEU A 104 -12.64 -16.43 -25.74
C LEU A 104 -14.05 -15.97 -26.13
N ASP A 105 -14.37 -14.70 -25.89
CA ASP A 105 -15.68 -14.14 -26.21
C ASP A 105 -15.93 -14.01 -27.71
N ARG A 106 -14.90 -13.74 -28.51
CA ARG A 106 -15.06 -13.51 -29.95
C ARG A 106 -15.07 -14.80 -30.77
N TRP A 107 -14.34 -15.82 -30.35
CA TRP A 107 -14.05 -17.02 -31.15
C TRP A 107 -14.46 -18.33 -30.49
N VAL A 108 -14.62 -18.38 -29.17
CA VAL A 108 -14.93 -19.62 -28.45
C VAL A 108 -16.38 -19.66 -27.97
N LEU A 109 -16.92 -18.54 -27.47
CA LEU A 109 -18.32 -18.46 -27.07
C LEU A 109 -19.24 -18.36 -28.30
N PRO A 110 -20.13 -19.35 -28.52
CA PRO A 110 -21.07 -19.32 -29.64
C PRO A 110 -22.02 -18.12 -29.57
N ASP A 111 -22.42 -17.60 -30.74
CA ASP A 111 -23.31 -16.44 -30.85
C ASP A 111 -24.68 -16.64 -30.16
N TRP A 112 -25.12 -17.88 -29.96
CA TRP A 112 -26.37 -18.23 -29.27
C TRP A 112 -26.29 -18.13 -27.73
N VAL A 113 -25.10 -18.09 -27.14
CA VAL A 113 -24.94 -18.02 -25.67
C VAL A 113 -25.23 -16.62 -25.14
N LEU A 114 -24.92 -15.57 -25.91
CA LEU A 114 -25.07 -14.18 -25.49
C LEU A 114 -25.53 -13.23 -26.63
N PRO A 115 -26.60 -13.56 -27.39
CA PRO A 115 -26.98 -12.82 -28.59
C PRO A 115 -27.36 -11.36 -28.30
N ASN A 116 -27.94 -11.10 -27.13
CA ASN A 116 -28.39 -9.77 -26.73
C ASN A 116 -27.30 -8.95 -26.04
N PHE A 117 -26.24 -9.58 -25.56
CA PHE A 117 -25.19 -8.91 -24.80
C PHE A 117 -24.32 -8.02 -25.67
N ARG A 118 -23.80 -8.53 -26.81
CA ARG A 118 -22.98 -7.72 -27.72
C ARG A 118 -23.76 -6.53 -28.28
N LYS A 119 -25.06 -6.72 -28.53
CA LYS A 119 -25.99 -5.65 -28.93
C LYS A 119 -26.22 -4.64 -27.81
N ALA A 120 -26.28 -5.06 -26.55
CA ALA A 120 -26.43 -4.18 -25.39
C ALA A 120 -25.15 -3.37 -25.08
N MET A 121 -23.97 -3.96 -25.30
CA MET A 121 -22.66 -3.39 -24.97
C MET A 121 -22.00 -2.61 -26.11
N GLY A 122 -22.39 -2.84 -27.37
CA GLY A 122 -21.76 -2.26 -28.55
C GLY A 122 -20.28 -2.63 -28.69
N SER A 123 -19.65 -2.24 -29.81
CA SER A 123 -18.23 -2.55 -30.05
C SER A 123 -17.31 -1.89 -29.03
N ARG A 124 -17.55 -0.61 -28.71
CA ARG A 124 -16.74 0.18 -27.74
C ARG A 124 -16.85 -0.35 -26.31
N GLY A 125 -18.06 -0.69 -25.86
CA GLY A 125 -18.25 -1.23 -24.50
C GLY A 125 -17.70 -2.65 -24.36
N THR A 126 -17.76 -3.45 -25.43
CA THR A 126 -17.13 -4.78 -25.47
C THR A 126 -15.62 -4.67 -25.28
N VAL A 127 -14.95 -3.79 -26.04
CA VAL A 127 -13.51 -3.53 -25.88
C VAL A 127 -13.17 -3.00 -24.49
N ALA A 128 -13.94 -2.02 -23.99
CA ALA A 128 -13.72 -1.43 -22.66
C ALA A 128 -13.78 -2.49 -21.54
N LYS A 129 -14.70 -3.46 -21.63
CA LYS A 129 -14.79 -4.58 -20.67
C LYS A 129 -13.50 -5.39 -20.61
N TYR A 130 -12.89 -5.72 -21.76
CA TYR A 130 -11.67 -6.54 -21.78
C TYR A 130 -10.41 -5.75 -21.40
N VAL A 131 -10.39 -4.44 -21.65
CA VAL A 131 -9.39 -3.54 -21.07
C VAL A 131 -9.52 -3.55 -19.54
N ALA A 132 -10.74 -3.41 -19.00
CA ALA A 132 -11.00 -3.48 -17.57
C ALA A 132 -10.61 -4.85 -16.97
N LEU A 133 -10.90 -5.94 -17.67
CA LEU A 133 -10.44 -7.29 -17.31
C LEU A 133 -8.92 -7.36 -17.22
N GLY A 134 -8.20 -6.87 -18.24
CA GLY A 134 -6.74 -6.88 -18.27
C GLY A 134 -6.11 -6.02 -17.18
N VAL A 135 -6.65 -4.82 -16.95
CA VAL A 135 -6.22 -3.92 -15.87
C VAL A 135 -6.48 -4.56 -14.50
N ALA A 136 -7.69 -5.07 -14.27
CA ALA A 136 -8.03 -5.74 -13.01
C ALA A 136 -7.17 -6.98 -12.78
N SER A 137 -6.85 -7.75 -13.83
CA SER A 137 -5.93 -8.89 -13.77
C SER A 137 -4.51 -8.46 -13.37
N ALA A 138 -3.98 -7.40 -13.98
CA ALA A 138 -2.67 -6.84 -13.65
C ALA A 138 -2.59 -6.33 -12.21
N LEU A 139 -3.67 -5.74 -11.71
CA LEU A 139 -3.79 -5.26 -10.34
C LEU A 139 -4.01 -6.40 -9.33
N ALA A 140 -4.74 -7.44 -9.74
CA ALA A 140 -4.99 -8.65 -8.95
C ALA A 140 -3.74 -9.54 -8.81
N THR A 141 -2.76 -9.40 -9.70
CA THR A 141 -1.42 -9.98 -9.50
C THR A 141 -0.70 -9.32 -8.32
N GLU A 142 -1.03 -9.74 -7.10
CA GLU A 142 -0.04 -9.80 -6.04
C GLU A 142 1.03 -10.79 -6.51
N GLY A 143 2.25 -10.30 -6.75
CA GLY A 143 3.34 -11.04 -7.39
C GLY A 143 3.61 -12.42 -6.78
N ARG A 144 4.43 -13.24 -7.47
CA ARG A 144 5.19 -14.33 -6.81
C ARG A 144 5.64 -13.80 -5.45
N GLY A 145 5.45 -14.58 -4.36
CA GLY A 145 5.60 -14.11 -2.97
C GLY A 145 6.59 -12.97 -2.91
N GLY A 146 6.12 -11.78 -2.50
CA GLY A 146 6.76 -10.52 -2.88
C GLY A 146 8.27 -10.50 -2.63
N VAL A 147 8.99 -9.53 -3.18
CA VAL A 147 10.47 -9.53 -3.13
C VAL A 147 11.09 -9.73 -1.72
N LEU A 148 10.30 -9.56 -0.65
CA LEU A 148 10.67 -9.82 0.74
C LEU A 148 9.96 -11.04 1.36
N ALA A 149 9.42 -11.96 0.57
CA ALA A 149 8.76 -13.16 1.07
C ALA A 149 9.73 -14.02 1.87
N GLY A 150 9.28 -14.45 3.05
CA GLY A 150 10.12 -15.17 4.01
C GLY A 150 11.04 -14.26 4.84
N LYS A 151 11.17 -12.96 4.51
CA LYS A 151 11.97 -12.02 5.30
C LYS A 151 11.21 -11.55 6.52
N ARG A 152 11.87 -11.54 7.67
CA ARG A 152 11.35 -10.97 8.93
C ARG A 152 12.07 -9.68 9.28
N ILE A 153 11.33 -8.57 9.35
CA ILE A 153 11.88 -7.24 9.60
C ILE A 153 11.43 -6.75 10.98
N ALA A 154 12.39 -6.36 11.82
CA ALA A 154 12.12 -5.67 13.08
C ALA A 154 11.96 -4.17 12.82
N VAL A 155 10.90 -3.57 13.36
CA VAL A 155 10.73 -2.11 13.37
C VAL A 155 10.88 -1.62 14.80
N LEU A 156 11.99 -0.97 15.12
CA LEU A 156 12.28 -0.48 16.46
C LEU A 156 11.71 0.93 16.63
N ALA A 157 10.66 1.07 17.43
CA ALA A 157 9.98 2.35 17.64
C ALA A 157 9.43 2.48 19.08
N ALA A 158 9.42 3.70 19.61
CA ALA A 158 8.79 4.05 20.89
C ALA A 158 7.65 5.07 20.68
N ASP A 159 6.95 5.46 21.75
CA ASP A 159 6.00 6.56 21.69
C ASP A 159 6.65 7.82 21.10
N GLY A 160 5.90 8.56 20.29
CA GLY A 160 6.41 9.79 19.71
C GLY A 160 7.19 9.61 18.40
N PHE A 161 7.12 8.43 17.77
CA PHE A 161 7.61 8.20 16.41
C PHE A 161 6.81 9.03 15.39
N GLU A 162 7.41 9.42 14.27
CA GLU A 162 6.70 10.12 13.19
C GLU A 162 5.77 9.14 12.43
N GLN A 163 4.47 9.43 12.45
CA GLN A 163 3.40 8.50 12.04
C GLN A 163 3.56 8.02 10.60
N VAL A 164 3.89 8.95 9.69
CA VAL A 164 4.04 8.66 8.26
C VAL A 164 5.30 7.84 7.97
N GLU A 165 6.36 8.04 8.76
CA GLU A 165 7.63 7.34 8.63
C GLU A 165 7.56 5.89 9.11
N LEU A 166 6.63 5.53 10.00
CA LEU A 166 6.36 4.12 10.31
C LEU A 166 5.35 3.50 9.34
N THR A 167 4.20 4.16 9.15
CA THR A 167 3.05 3.54 8.48
C THR A 167 3.28 3.23 7.01
N LEU A 168 3.85 4.16 6.24
CA LEU A 168 4.07 3.95 4.81
C LEU A 168 5.15 2.89 4.55
N PRO A 169 6.34 2.93 5.19
CA PRO A 169 7.34 1.88 5.05
C PRO A 169 6.83 0.51 5.49
N VAL A 170 6.14 0.38 6.63
CA VAL A 170 5.58 -0.90 7.09
C VAL A 170 4.55 -1.46 6.10
N LYS A 171 3.66 -0.60 5.57
CA LYS A 171 2.70 -1.03 4.54
C LYS A 171 3.40 -1.52 3.29
N ALA A 172 4.46 -0.83 2.85
CA ALA A 172 5.24 -1.23 1.69
C ALA A 172 5.95 -2.57 1.92
N LEU A 173 6.62 -2.77 3.05
CA LEU A 173 7.29 -4.01 3.42
C LEU A 173 6.32 -5.21 3.40
N ARG A 174 5.15 -5.04 4.05
CA ARG A 174 4.10 -6.08 4.07
C ARG A 174 3.54 -6.37 2.67
N ALA A 175 3.29 -5.33 1.87
CA ALA A 175 2.87 -5.48 0.48
C ALA A 175 3.92 -6.17 -0.41
N LYS A 176 5.19 -6.14 0.00
CA LYS A 176 6.31 -6.87 -0.62
C LYS A 176 6.56 -8.24 0.02
N GLY A 177 5.69 -8.73 0.90
CA GLY A 177 5.74 -10.09 1.45
C GLY A 177 6.54 -10.26 2.73
N ALA A 178 7.10 -9.19 3.30
CA ALA A 178 7.83 -9.27 4.56
C ALA A 178 6.88 -9.55 5.74
N THR A 179 7.35 -10.36 6.70
CA THR A 179 6.80 -10.39 8.05
C THR A 179 7.39 -9.22 8.84
N VAL A 180 6.55 -8.30 9.30
CA VAL A 180 7.01 -7.09 10.00
C VAL A 180 6.47 -7.07 11.42
N GLU A 181 7.38 -7.03 12.41
CA GLU A 181 7.06 -6.94 13.84
C GLU A 181 7.48 -5.57 14.40
N ILE A 182 6.57 -4.93 15.12
CA ILE A 182 6.84 -3.69 15.85
C ILE A 182 7.48 -4.04 17.19
N VAL A 183 8.74 -3.66 17.36
CA VAL A 183 9.55 -3.81 18.56
C VAL A 183 9.60 -2.48 19.31
N SER A 184 9.30 -2.49 20.60
CA SER A 184 9.23 -1.26 21.40
C SER A 184 9.80 -1.44 22.80
N LEU A 185 9.95 -0.32 23.53
CA LEU A 185 10.44 -0.29 24.90
C LEU A 185 9.40 -0.82 25.91
N ARG A 186 8.11 -0.81 25.54
CA ARG A 186 7.01 -1.27 26.40
C ARG A 186 5.94 -2.03 25.61
N ARG A 187 5.14 -2.83 26.31
CA ARG A 187 4.01 -3.57 25.72
C ARG A 187 2.84 -2.64 25.40
N GLY A 188 1.85 -3.19 24.68
CA GLY A 188 0.57 -2.55 24.42
C GLY A 188 0.57 -1.81 23.08
N ARG A 189 0.33 -0.49 23.12
CA ARG A 189 0.32 0.36 21.92
C ARG A 189 1.14 1.61 22.13
N ILE A 190 1.91 2.00 21.13
CA ILE A 190 2.67 3.25 21.08
C ILE A 190 1.92 4.28 20.22
N VAL A 191 2.02 5.56 20.58
CA VAL A 191 1.37 6.68 19.90
C VAL A 191 2.33 7.29 18.88
N GLY A 192 1.92 7.38 17.61
CA GLY A 192 2.65 8.14 16.59
C GLY A 192 2.32 9.62 16.65
N MET A 193 3.15 10.45 16.01
CA MET A 193 2.98 11.91 15.92
C MET A 193 2.86 12.35 14.47
N HIS A 194 2.16 13.44 14.24
CA HIS A 194 2.22 14.23 13.01
C HIS A 194 2.96 15.52 13.34
N LEU A 195 4.28 15.52 13.21
CA LEU A 195 5.18 16.53 13.79
C LEU A 195 4.99 16.64 15.31
N ASN A 196 4.16 17.58 15.76
CA ASN A 196 3.90 17.86 17.17
C ASN A 196 2.49 17.45 17.64
N VAL A 197 1.64 16.91 16.75
CA VAL A 197 0.27 16.51 17.09
C VAL A 197 0.18 15.00 17.25
N PRO A 198 -0.42 14.47 18.34
CA PRO A 198 -0.66 13.03 18.48
C PRO A 198 -1.50 12.47 17.32
N GLY A 199 -0.99 11.38 16.74
CA GLY A 199 -1.62 10.61 15.68
C GLY A 199 -2.28 9.32 16.19
N SER A 200 -2.13 8.25 15.42
CA SER A 200 -2.75 6.95 15.69
C SER A 200 -1.89 6.07 16.60
N ARG A 201 -2.54 5.09 17.23
CA ARG A 201 -1.89 4.08 18.07
C ARG A 201 -1.48 2.84 17.27
N THR A 202 -0.21 2.45 17.33
CA THR A 202 0.33 1.24 16.72
C THR A 202 0.50 0.14 17.78
N LYS A 203 0.02 -1.08 17.50
CA LYS A 203 0.20 -2.23 18.39
C LYS A 203 1.67 -2.66 18.40
N VAL A 204 2.19 -2.93 19.60
CA VAL A 204 3.52 -3.51 19.80
C VAL A 204 3.41 -5.03 19.74
N ASP A 205 4.28 -5.65 18.94
CA ASP A 205 4.35 -7.10 18.81
C ASP A 205 5.31 -7.71 19.84
N ARG A 206 6.45 -7.05 20.09
CA ARG A 206 7.48 -7.49 21.06
C ARG A 206 8.07 -6.31 21.84
N THR A 207 8.45 -6.56 23.09
CA THR A 207 9.36 -5.67 23.83
C THR A 207 10.81 -5.97 23.47
N VAL A 208 11.66 -4.94 23.44
CA VAL A 208 13.06 -5.04 23.05
C VAL A 208 13.83 -6.10 23.86
N GLU A 209 13.57 -6.20 25.16
CA GLU A 209 14.10 -7.21 26.08
C GLU A 209 13.84 -8.68 25.66
N LYS A 210 12.84 -8.93 24.78
CA LYS A 210 12.42 -10.28 24.34
C LYS A 210 12.80 -10.57 22.89
N VAL A 211 13.61 -9.71 22.29
CA VAL A 211 13.96 -9.76 20.87
C VAL A 211 15.42 -10.19 20.73
N ASN A 212 15.67 -11.10 19.78
CA ASN A 212 17.01 -11.51 19.41
C ASN A 212 17.22 -11.19 17.92
N ALA A 213 18.27 -10.42 17.60
CA ALA A 213 18.62 -10.02 16.24
C ALA A 213 18.74 -11.21 15.27
N ALA A 214 19.14 -12.40 15.74
CA ALA A 214 19.25 -13.61 14.93
C ALA A 214 17.94 -14.01 14.23
N ARG A 215 16.78 -13.65 14.79
CA ARG A 215 15.46 -14.00 14.24
C ARG A 215 14.99 -13.12 13.09
N TYR A 216 15.70 -12.04 12.80
CA TYR A 216 15.30 -11.04 11.82
C TYR A 216 16.32 -10.96 10.69
N ASP A 217 15.84 -10.67 9.49
CA ASP A 217 16.64 -10.41 8.30
C ASP A 217 17.03 -8.94 8.16
N GLY A 218 16.38 -8.03 8.89
CA GLY A 218 16.68 -6.60 8.82
C GLY A 218 16.03 -5.78 9.93
N LEU A 219 16.58 -4.59 10.14
CA LEU A 219 16.15 -3.61 11.14
C LEU A 219 15.70 -2.32 10.45
N PHE A 220 14.55 -1.79 10.85
CA PHE A 220 14.07 -0.46 10.45
C PHE A 220 13.82 0.42 11.68
N VAL A 221 14.37 1.63 11.69
CA VAL A 221 14.15 2.65 12.74
C VAL A 221 13.52 3.90 12.12
N PRO A 222 12.21 4.17 12.35
CA PRO A 222 11.58 5.42 11.92
C PRO A 222 12.10 6.60 12.74
N GLY A 223 11.87 7.82 12.26
CA GLY A 223 12.18 9.04 13.01
C GLY A 223 11.04 9.51 13.91
N GLY A 224 10.96 10.83 14.07
CA GLY A 224 10.18 11.53 15.10
C GLY A 224 11.11 12.16 16.13
N PHE A 225 10.65 13.21 16.82
CA PHE A 225 11.48 13.89 17.82
C PHE A 225 11.63 13.07 19.10
N ILE A 226 10.54 12.46 19.57
CA ILE A 226 10.47 11.80 20.88
C ILE A 226 10.83 10.31 20.76
N GLY A 227 10.33 9.61 19.74
CA GLY A 227 10.51 8.16 19.62
C GLY A 227 11.98 7.71 19.61
N PRO A 228 12.78 8.15 18.62
CA PRO A 228 14.22 7.87 18.56
C PRO A 228 14.99 8.31 19.81
N ASP A 229 14.61 9.44 20.44
CA ASP A 229 15.25 9.94 21.65
C ASP A 229 14.98 9.02 22.87
N LEU A 230 13.77 8.46 22.99
CA LEU A 230 13.51 7.42 23.99
C LEU A 230 14.27 6.13 23.69
N VAL A 231 14.30 5.71 22.41
CA VAL A 231 14.95 4.46 21.99
C VAL A 231 16.46 4.50 22.27
N ARG A 232 17.15 5.61 21.97
CA ARG A 232 18.60 5.72 22.14
C ARG A 232 19.06 5.66 23.60
N GLN A 233 18.16 5.93 24.56
CA GLN A 233 18.46 5.88 25.99
C GLN A 233 18.41 4.45 26.56
N SER A 234 17.71 3.51 25.90
CA SER A 234 17.66 2.11 26.32
C SER A 234 18.94 1.37 25.92
N GLU A 235 19.57 0.69 26.88
CA GLU A 235 20.73 -0.16 26.61
C GLU A 235 20.33 -1.35 25.73
N GLU A 236 19.20 -1.98 26.01
CA GLU A 236 18.70 -3.14 25.27
C GLU A 236 18.42 -2.81 23.80
N ALA A 237 17.92 -1.60 23.53
CA ALA A 237 17.74 -1.12 22.17
C ALA A 237 19.07 -0.88 21.44
N ARG A 238 20.07 -0.32 22.14
CA ARG A 238 21.42 -0.12 21.60
C ARG A 238 22.11 -1.46 21.36
N ASP A 239 21.99 -2.42 22.26
CA ASP A 239 22.47 -3.80 22.10
C ASP A 239 21.84 -4.48 20.90
N LEU A 240 20.53 -4.36 20.73
CA LEU A 240 19.84 -4.91 19.56
C LEU A 240 20.43 -4.34 18.27
N VAL A 241 20.60 -3.02 18.19
CA VAL A 241 21.19 -2.32 17.03
C VAL A 241 22.62 -2.78 16.77
N ARG A 242 23.47 -2.85 17.81
CA ARG A 242 24.84 -3.38 17.71
C ARG A 242 24.85 -4.82 17.20
N ALA A 243 23.92 -5.65 17.65
CA ALA A 243 23.82 -7.05 17.20
C ALA A 243 23.42 -7.17 15.71
N PHE A 244 22.58 -6.25 15.18
CA PHE A 244 22.32 -6.19 13.75
C PHE A 244 23.56 -5.78 12.95
N ASP A 245 24.29 -4.76 13.41
CA ASP A 245 25.47 -4.25 12.72
C ASP A 245 26.64 -5.26 12.75
N ALA A 246 26.92 -5.85 13.91
CA ALA A 246 27.94 -6.90 14.06
C ALA A 246 27.68 -8.14 13.19
N ALA A 247 26.41 -8.45 12.94
CA ALA A 247 26.01 -9.54 12.06
C ALA A 247 25.98 -9.15 10.56
N GLY A 248 26.37 -7.92 10.21
CA GLY A 248 26.31 -7.39 8.85
C GLY A 248 24.90 -7.31 8.27
N LYS A 249 23.87 -7.31 9.12
CA LYS A 249 22.47 -7.37 8.68
C LYS A 249 22.02 -6.00 8.17
N PRO A 250 21.12 -5.96 7.17
CA PRO A 250 20.49 -4.73 6.71
C PRO A 250 19.89 -3.86 7.82
N ILE A 251 20.26 -2.58 7.86
CA ILE A 251 19.72 -1.54 8.74
C ILE A 251 19.18 -0.38 7.88
N ALA A 252 17.94 0.03 8.13
CA ALA A 252 17.34 1.19 7.50
C ALA A 252 16.90 2.21 8.55
N VAL A 253 17.25 3.48 8.36
CA VAL A 253 16.92 4.58 9.30
C VAL A 253 16.45 5.81 8.54
N ILE A 254 15.59 6.63 9.15
CA ILE A 254 15.09 7.86 8.53
C ILE A 254 14.96 8.98 9.55
N CYS A 255 15.17 10.22 9.11
CA CYS A 255 14.92 11.43 9.89
C CYS A 255 15.77 11.47 11.16
N HIS A 256 15.17 11.32 12.34
CA HIS A 256 15.89 11.29 13.62
C HIS A 256 16.29 9.87 14.07
N GLY A 257 15.83 8.83 13.37
CA GLY A 257 16.22 7.43 13.62
C GLY A 257 17.75 7.19 13.71
N PRO A 258 18.61 7.87 12.93
CA PRO A 258 20.06 7.77 13.06
C PRO A 258 20.65 8.10 14.45
N TRP A 259 19.96 8.86 15.31
CA TRP A 259 20.40 9.08 16.69
C TRP A 259 20.62 7.76 17.45
N VAL A 260 19.79 6.75 17.17
CA VAL A 260 19.92 5.44 17.79
C VAL A 260 21.23 4.78 17.39
N LEU A 261 21.66 4.93 16.13
CA LEU A 261 22.92 4.37 15.66
C LEU A 261 24.12 5.11 16.25
N ALA A 262 24.02 6.43 16.42
CA ALA A 262 25.04 7.25 17.07
C ALA A 262 25.26 6.81 18.52
N SER A 263 24.18 6.65 19.29
CA SER A 263 24.25 6.17 20.67
C SER A 263 24.59 4.68 20.80
N ALA A 264 24.42 3.90 19.73
CA ALA A 264 24.93 2.52 19.64
C ALA A 264 26.41 2.46 19.23
N GLU A 265 27.03 3.61 18.91
CA GLU A 265 28.45 3.76 18.58
C GLU A 265 28.91 3.02 17.31
N ILE A 266 28.00 2.81 16.35
CA ILE A 266 28.27 2.06 15.10
C ILE A 266 28.48 2.94 13.87
N LEU A 267 28.72 4.24 14.06
CA LEU A 267 28.77 5.23 12.96
C LEU A 267 30.16 5.60 12.47
N LYS A 268 31.22 5.18 13.17
CA LYS A 268 32.60 5.56 12.83
C LYS A 268 32.96 5.16 11.39
N GLY A 269 33.25 6.15 10.55
CA GLY A 269 33.61 5.97 9.14
C GLY A 269 32.44 5.61 8.21
N ARG A 270 31.20 5.59 8.70
CA ARG A 270 30.00 5.30 7.90
C ARG A 270 29.51 6.54 7.17
N GLN A 271 29.02 6.37 5.95
CA GLN A 271 28.33 7.43 5.21
C GLN A 271 26.82 7.32 5.41
N LEU A 272 26.17 8.42 5.77
CA LEU A 272 24.73 8.44 5.98
C LEU A 272 24.13 9.85 5.83
N THR A 273 22.80 9.91 5.84
CA THR A 273 22.02 11.14 5.90
C THR A 273 21.01 11.06 7.06
N SER A 274 20.39 12.17 7.40
CA SER A 274 19.42 12.26 8.49
C SER A 274 18.58 13.52 8.38
N TRP A 275 17.68 13.73 9.33
CA TRP A 275 17.13 15.06 9.55
C TRP A 275 18.29 16.06 9.74
N PRO A 276 18.32 17.19 9.00
CA PRO A 276 19.47 18.09 9.03
C PRO A 276 19.79 18.64 10.42
N GLY A 277 18.77 18.76 11.29
CA GLY A 277 18.95 19.27 12.65
C GLY A 277 19.78 18.38 13.57
N ILE A 278 20.01 17.11 13.20
CA ILE A 278 20.83 16.18 13.99
C ILE A 278 22.19 15.89 13.35
N ARG A 279 22.56 16.64 12.29
CA ARG A 279 23.82 16.44 11.57
C ARG A 279 25.01 16.38 12.53
N ASP A 280 25.11 17.36 13.43
CA ASP A 280 26.31 17.52 14.25
C ASP A 280 26.46 16.37 15.25
N ASP A 281 25.35 15.83 15.76
CA ASP A 281 25.37 14.60 16.58
C ASP A 281 26.01 13.42 15.82
N LEU A 282 25.68 13.27 14.54
CA LEU A 282 26.15 12.16 13.71
C LEU A 282 27.62 12.36 13.30
N VAL A 283 28.01 13.60 13.00
CA VAL A 283 29.41 13.94 12.72
C VAL A 283 30.29 13.72 13.95
N HIS A 284 29.84 14.14 15.14
CA HIS A 284 30.56 13.90 16.39
C HIS A 284 30.63 12.41 16.75
N ALA A 285 29.65 11.61 16.33
CA ALA A 285 29.70 10.15 16.43
C ALA A 285 30.60 9.48 15.37
N GLY A 286 31.30 10.25 14.54
CA GLY A 286 32.27 9.77 13.55
C GLY A 286 31.70 9.41 12.18
N ALA A 287 30.45 9.79 11.88
CA ALA A 287 29.85 9.59 10.56
C ALA A 287 30.32 10.65 9.56
N VAL A 288 30.29 10.29 8.28
CA VAL A 288 30.32 11.23 7.15
C VAL A 288 28.87 11.53 6.75
N TRP A 289 28.39 12.71 7.15
CA TRP A 289 27.00 13.12 6.90
C TRP A 289 26.83 13.74 5.51
N ARG A 290 25.81 13.31 4.76
CA ARG A 290 25.51 13.79 3.40
C ARG A 290 24.13 14.43 3.35
N ASN A 291 24.00 15.60 2.72
CA ASN A 291 22.68 16.23 2.50
C ASN A 291 21.94 15.65 1.29
N GLU A 292 21.77 14.33 1.25
CA GLU A 292 21.19 13.60 0.13
C GLU A 292 19.86 12.95 0.55
N ALA A 293 18.95 12.75 -0.41
CA ALA A 293 17.62 12.18 -0.12
C ALA A 293 17.70 10.76 0.44
N VAL A 294 18.65 9.96 -0.08
CA VAL A 294 18.96 8.62 0.38
C VAL A 294 20.46 8.43 0.29
N VAL A 295 21.05 7.85 1.33
CA VAL A 295 22.45 7.41 1.33
C VAL A 295 22.48 5.92 1.63
N VAL A 296 23.32 5.20 0.87
CA VAL A 296 23.55 3.77 1.08
C VAL A 296 25.02 3.55 1.36
N ASP A 297 25.32 2.89 2.48
CA ASP A 297 26.68 2.52 2.86
C ASP A 297 26.72 1.05 3.37
N GLY A 298 27.06 0.15 2.45
CA GLY A 298 27.06 -1.29 2.71
C GLY A 298 25.67 -1.81 3.09
N ASN A 299 25.54 -2.29 4.33
CA ASN A 299 24.28 -2.79 4.91
C ASN A 299 23.38 -1.69 5.48
N LEU A 300 23.71 -0.40 5.34
CA LEU A 300 22.95 0.72 5.89
C LEU A 300 22.27 1.55 4.78
N VAL A 301 20.97 1.81 4.94
CA VAL A 301 20.22 2.82 4.17
C VAL A 301 19.72 3.90 5.12
N SER A 302 19.95 5.17 4.76
CA SER A 302 19.49 6.32 5.55
C SER A 302 18.77 7.36 4.69
N SER A 303 17.89 8.17 5.30
CA SER A 303 17.10 9.21 4.62
C SER A 303 16.76 10.39 5.54
N ARG A 304 16.46 11.57 4.98
CA ARG A 304 16.33 12.82 5.77
C ARG A 304 14.98 13.02 6.45
N GLY A 305 13.88 12.50 5.90
CA GLY A 305 12.54 12.79 6.43
C GLY A 305 11.40 12.48 5.46
N PRO A 306 10.17 12.92 5.79
CA PRO A 306 8.96 12.52 5.07
C PRO A 306 8.98 12.85 3.58
N GLN A 307 9.64 13.95 3.19
CA GLN A 307 9.81 14.36 1.79
C GLN A 307 10.54 13.32 0.92
N ASP A 308 11.37 12.48 1.55
CA ASP A 308 12.21 11.49 0.86
C ASP A 308 11.63 10.06 0.95
N LEU A 309 10.45 9.88 1.56
CA LEU A 309 9.83 8.57 1.79
C LEU A 309 9.69 7.69 0.53
N PRO A 310 9.30 8.21 -0.65
CA PRO A 310 9.23 7.38 -1.85
C PRO A 310 10.58 6.80 -2.25
N ALA A 311 11.66 7.58 -2.15
CA ALA A 311 13.01 7.14 -2.48
C ALA A 311 13.56 6.18 -1.41
N PHE A 312 13.40 6.55 -0.13
CA PHE A 312 13.81 5.73 1.01
C PHE A 312 13.13 4.36 1.01
N THR A 313 11.81 4.32 0.79
CA THR A 313 11.05 3.06 0.81
C THR A 313 11.53 2.10 -0.29
N ARG A 314 11.90 2.61 -1.47
CA ARG A 314 12.48 1.78 -2.53
C ARG A 314 13.84 1.23 -2.13
N ALA A 315 14.74 2.09 -1.67
CA ALA A 315 16.10 1.68 -1.25
C ALA A 315 16.08 0.68 -0.09
N MET A 316 15.21 0.90 0.91
CA MET A 316 15.01 -0.03 2.02
C MET A 316 14.52 -1.40 1.56
N VAL A 317 13.55 -1.44 0.63
CA VAL A 317 13.06 -2.71 0.07
C VAL A 317 14.15 -3.43 -0.72
N ASP A 318 14.94 -2.72 -1.52
CA ASP A 318 16.05 -3.30 -2.27
C ASP A 318 17.13 -3.87 -1.33
N LEU A 319 17.47 -3.11 -0.28
CA LEU A 319 18.41 -3.54 0.77
C LEU A 319 17.95 -4.84 1.46
N PHE A 320 16.71 -4.90 1.94
CA PHE A 320 16.17 -6.10 2.59
C PHE A 320 15.97 -7.28 1.64
N ALA A 321 15.89 -7.02 0.33
CA ALA A 321 15.86 -8.05 -0.70
C ALA A 321 17.25 -8.60 -1.03
N GLY A 322 18.33 -8.05 -0.45
CA GLY A 322 19.71 -8.42 -0.80
C GLY A 322 20.13 -7.94 -2.18
N ARG A 323 19.45 -6.92 -2.73
CA ARG A 323 19.81 -6.30 -4.00
C ARG A 323 20.70 -5.11 -3.70
N ALA A 324 21.73 -4.90 -4.51
CA ALA A 324 22.44 -3.63 -4.49
C ALA A 324 21.43 -2.52 -4.81
N PRO A 325 21.12 -1.60 -3.87
CA PRO A 325 20.22 -0.50 -4.17
C PRO A 325 20.83 0.33 -5.30
N ALA A 326 20.01 0.86 -6.20
CA ALA A 326 20.48 1.59 -7.39
C ALA A 326 21.41 2.79 -7.09
N ALA A 327 21.49 3.21 -5.82
CA ALA A 327 22.39 4.24 -5.29
C ALA A 327 23.75 3.72 -4.79
N ALA A 328 24.05 2.42 -4.90
CA ALA A 328 25.31 1.79 -4.45
C ALA A 328 26.58 2.23 -5.22
N LEU A 329 26.48 3.28 -6.04
CA LEU A 329 27.58 3.93 -6.74
C LEU A 329 27.96 5.30 -6.13
N GLN A 330 27.50 5.61 -4.92
CA GLN A 330 27.98 6.81 -4.22
C GLN A 330 29.47 6.62 -3.86
N THR A 331 30.33 7.44 -4.44
CA THR A 331 31.76 7.51 -4.13
C THR A 331 31.95 7.75 -2.63
N ARG A 332 32.89 7.03 -2.00
CA ARG A 332 33.31 7.35 -0.63
C ARG A 332 33.85 8.78 -0.61
N VAL A 333 33.22 9.65 0.17
CA VAL A 333 33.69 11.01 0.41
C VAL A 333 34.28 11.07 1.81
N GLU A 334 35.39 11.81 1.95
CA GLU A 334 36.11 11.92 3.22
C GLU A 334 35.47 12.93 4.19
N SER A 335 34.67 13.88 3.68
CA SER A 335 34.10 14.97 4.48
C SER A 335 32.58 15.09 4.40
N SER A 336 32.01 15.52 5.52
CA SER A 336 30.57 15.75 5.65
C SER A 336 30.11 16.97 4.86
N SER A 337 28.92 16.91 4.26
CA SER A 337 28.23 18.08 3.71
C SER A 337 28.14 19.19 4.77
N PRO A 338 28.21 20.48 4.37
CA PRO A 338 28.14 21.59 5.32
C PRO A 338 26.78 21.62 6.06
N PRO A 339 26.73 22.19 7.27
CA PRO A 339 25.46 22.40 7.97
C PRO A 339 24.56 23.35 7.18
N ARG A 340 23.24 23.27 7.41
CA ARG A 340 22.31 24.25 6.85
C ARG A 340 22.40 25.55 7.66
N LEU A 341 22.37 26.68 6.95
CA LEU A 341 22.32 28.01 7.57
C LEU A 341 20.93 28.36 8.13
N SER A 342 19.90 27.62 7.74
CA SER A 342 18.53 27.82 8.21
C SER A 342 17.78 26.49 8.38
N PRO A 343 16.82 26.41 9.32
CA PRO A 343 16.00 25.21 9.49
C PRO A 343 15.20 24.87 8.22
N PRO A 344 14.91 23.59 7.96
CA PRO A 344 14.06 23.20 6.84
C PRO A 344 12.69 23.91 6.90
N ALA A 345 12.18 24.36 5.76
CA ALA A 345 10.89 25.05 5.68
C ALA A 345 9.74 24.23 6.31
N LEU A 346 9.79 22.91 6.15
CA LEU A 346 8.83 21.98 6.78
C LEU A 346 8.82 22.09 8.31
N ALA A 347 9.98 22.29 8.94
CA ALA A 347 10.07 22.49 10.39
C ALA A 347 9.49 23.86 10.80
N LEU A 348 9.81 24.91 10.05
CA LEU A 348 9.35 26.28 10.36
C LEU A 348 7.83 26.45 10.16
N HIS A 349 7.27 25.88 9.10
CA HIS A 349 5.88 26.14 8.70
C HIS A 349 4.93 24.99 9.07
N GLY A 350 5.44 23.77 9.25
CA GLY A 350 4.63 22.60 9.58
C GLY A 350 3.98 22.73 10.97
N VAL A 351 4.76 23.15 11.97
CA VAL A 351 4.28 23.30 13.36
C VAL A 351 3.20 24.39 13.48
N ALA A 352 3.33 25.49 12.74
CA ALA A 352 2.41 26.63 12.79
C ALA A 352 1.06 26.38 12.11
N THR A 353 0.99 25.47 11.13
CA THR A 353 -0.18 25.28 10.24
C THR A 353 -1.02 24.05 10.58
N LEU A 354 -0.41 22.98 11.12
CA LEU A 354 -1.10 21.72 11.44
C LEU A 354 -2.22 21.77 12.50
N PRO A 355 -2.12 22.51 13.63
CA PRO A 355 -3.21 22.53 14.61
C PRO A 355 -4.49 23.20 14.11
N LYS A 356 -4.43 23.98 13.02
CA LYS A 356 -5.59 24.61 12.37
C LYS A 356 -6.31 23.66 11.40
N VAL A 357 -5.57 22.85 10.64
CA VAL A 357 -6.13 21.87 9.68
C VAL A 357 -6.84 20.72 10.41
N ALA A 358 -6.26 20.21 11.50
CA ALA A 358 -6.90 19.16 12.31
C ALA A 358 -8.19 19.62 13.00
N ARG A 359 -8.26 20.90 13.41
CA ARG A 359 -9.48 21.52 13.95
C ARG A 359 -10.54 21.71 12.87
N ALA A 360 -10.15 22.19 11.68
CA ALA A 360 -11.05 22.38 10.54
C ALA A 360 -11.64 21.04 10.03
N LEU A 361 -10.85 19.97 9.98
CA LEU A 361 -11.36 18.65 9.56
C LEU A 361 -12.31 18.04 10.60
N ARG A 362 -12.10 18.29 11.91
CA ARG A 362 -13.03 17.88 12.96
C ARG A 362 -14.36 18.64 12.89
N THR A 363 -14.34 19.94 12.62
CA THR A 363 -15.58 20.73 12.49
C THR A 363 -16.34 20.38 11.22
N VAL A 364 -15.67 20.17 10.08
CA VAL A 364 -16.32 19.72 8.84
C VAL A 364 -16.92 18.32 9.01
N GLY A 365 -16.21 17.39 9.65
CA GLY A 365 -16.73 16.06 9.96
C GLY A 365 -17.94 16.09 10.89
N LEU A 366 -17.91 16.94 11.92
CA LEU A 366 -19.04 17.10 12.84
C LEU A 366 -20.26 17.68 12.12
N VAL A 367 -20.08 18.77 11.35
CA VAL A 367 -21.15 19.41 10.56
C VAL A 367 -21.75 18.47 9.53
N ALA A 368 -20.93 17.65 8.85
CA ALA A 368 -21.42 16.67 7.89
C ALA A 368 -22.27 15.57 8.58
N VAL A 369 -21.89 15.14 9.79
CA VAL A 369 -22.66 14.17 10.58
C VAL A 369 -23.95 14.78 11.10
N THR A 370 -23.95 16.01 11.64
CA THR A 370 -25.18 16.68 12.08
C THR A 370 -26.12 16.96 10.90
N ALA A 371 -25.60 17.37 9.74
CA ALA A 371 -26.39 17.55 8.53
C ALA A 371 -27.01 16.23 8.05
N LEU A 372 -26.26 15.12 8.11
CA LEU A 372 -26.77 13.80 7.72
C LEU A 372 -27.84 13.28 8.68
N VAL A 373 -27.67 13.50 9.99
CA VAL A 373 -28.64 13.13 11.03
C VAL A 373 -29.91 13.97 10.91
N ALA A 374 -29.78 15.28 10.71
CA ALA A 374 -30.92 16.18 10.49
C ALA A 374 -31.70 15.81 9.22
N ARG A 375 -30.99 15.44 8.14
CA ARG A 375 -31.63 15.01 6.88
C ARG A 375 -32.36 13.67 7.04
N ARG A 376 -31.84 12.76 7.87
CA ARG A 376 -32.50 11.49 8.22
C ARG A 376 -33.74 11.72 9.09
N ALA A 377 -33.66 12.63 10.06
CA ALA A 377 -34.79 13.01 10.91
C ALA A 377 -35.91 13.69 10.11
N GLY A 378 -35.57 14.58 9.16
CA GLY A 378 -36.55 15.22 8.28
C GLY A 378 -37.25 14.25 7.32
N VAL A 379 -36.54 13.24 6.81
CA VAL A 379 -37.14 12.19 5.96
C VAL A 379 -38.06 11.28 6.77
N LEU A 380 -37.71 10.97 8.02
CA LEU A 380 -38.58 10.18 8.92
C LEU A 380 -39.83 10.95 9.35
N ALA A 381 -39.71 12.26 9.62
CA ALA A 381 -40.86 13.12 9.91
C ALA A 381 -41.80 13.27 8.71
N ALA A 382 -41.26 13.38 7.49
CA ALA A 382 -42.06 13.42 6.27
C ALA A 382 -42.75 12.08 5.96
N ALA A 383 -42.13 10.95 6.30
CA ALA A 383 -42.73 9.62 6.14
C ALA A 383 -43.85 9.35 7.17
N ALA A 384 -43.74 9.89 8.39
CA ALA A 384 -44.77 9.74 9.43
C ALA A 384 -46.01 10.63 9.21
N ALA A 385 -45.91 11.67 8.36
CA ALA A 385 -47.04 12.53 8.00
C ALA A 385 -47.86 12.00 6.79
N LEU A 386 -47.42 10.89 6.19
CA LEU A 386 -48.04 10.27 5.00
C LEU A 386 -48.66 8.89 5.29
N THR A 387 -48.74 8.51 6.57
CA THR A 387 -49.46 7.34 7.11
C THR A 387 -50.50 7.83 8.08
#